data_AF-A0A843KFT4-F1
#
_entry.id   AF-A0A843KFT4-F1
#
_cell.length_a   1.000
_cell.length_b   1.000
_cell.length_c   1.000
_cell.angle_alpha   90.00
_cell.angle_beta   90.00
_cell.angle_gamma   90.00
#
_symmetry.space_group_name_H-M   'P 1'
#
loop_
_entity.id
_entity.type
_entity.pdbx_description
1 polymer ?
#
loop_
_entity_poly.entity_id
_entity_poly.type
_entity_poly.pdbx_seq_one_letter_code
_entity_poly.pdbx_strand_id
1 'polypeptide(L)'
;MEDSFVLPGDTVGSLEEFVPGDYTYAREGMIFATTAGLVKVDPKTRSASVIPKTNAPVKLNHGDIVVGEVIDLKDSLVIVSLAFKKGYEDRPISDEEATIHISNVKNSYVKDLRSLFSMRDILKAKIVDERQMRLSTGDEDLGVIKAYCNRCLTGLMRKEGKLICPNCGNNETRKMSSAYGLGVV
;
A
#
# COMPACT_ATOMS: atom_id res chain seq x y z
N MET A 1 20.40 -17.54 20.43
CA MET A 1 19.74 -16.89 21.56
C MET A 1 18.27 -16.89 21.21
N GLU A 2 17.43 -17.44 22.09
CA GLU A 2 15.99 -17.54 21.88
C GLU A 2 15.38 -16.17 21.58
N ASP A 3 14.34 -16.16 20.75
CA ASP A 3 13.55 -14.97 20.45
C ASP A 3 12.94 -14.42 21.75
N SER A 4 13.68 -13.57 22.46
CA SER A 4 13.22 -12.97 23.70
C SER A 4 12.06 -12.03 23.39
N PHE A 5 10.91 -12.31 24.00
CA PHE A 5 9.74 -11.43 23.92
C PHE A 5 9.96 -10.25 24.85
N VAL A 6 9.80 -9.05 24.33
CA VAL A 6 10.02 -7.78 25.03
C VAL A 6 8.75 -6.94 25.03
N LEU A 7 8.59 -6.11 26.06
CA LEU A 7 7.59 -5.06 26.18
C LEU A 7 8.22 -3.68 25.93
N PRO A 8 7.41 -2.64 25.62
CA PRO A 8 7.93 -1.28 25.51
C PRO A 8 8.65 -0.84 26.79
N GLY A 9 9.90 -0.39 26.66
CA GLY A 9 10.76 -0.02 27.79
C GLY A 9 11.71 -1.12 28.24
N ASP A 10 11.54 -2.36 27.79
CA ASP A 10 12.49 -3.44 28.09
C ASP A 10 13.81 -3.23 27.35
N THR A 11 14.90 -3.66 27.96
CA THR A 11 16.24 -3.60 27.39
C THR A 11 16.41 -4.65 26.30
N VAL A 12 16.84 -4.20 25.12
CA VAL A 12 17.09 -5.02 23.93
C VAL A 12 18.58 -5.32 23.76
N GLY A 13 19.46 -4.39 24.17
CA GLY A 13 20.91 -4.56 24.08
C GLY A 13 21.67 -3.31 24.50
N SER A 14 23.00 -3.35 24.41
CA SER A 14 23.89 -2.21 24.68
C SER A 14 24.29 -1.50 23.39
N LEU A 15 24.59 -0.20 23.47
CA LEU A 15 25.16 0.57 22.35
C LEU A 15 26.61 0.18 22.04
N GLU A 16 27.29 -0.50 22.96
CA GLU A 16 28.65 -1.03 22.76
C GLU A 16 28.65 -2.22 21.79
N GLU A 17 27.57 -3.01 21.83
CA GLU A 17 27.44 -4.23 21.03
C GLU A 17 26.62 -4.00 19.76
N PHE A 18 25.60 -3.14 19.81
CA PHE A 18 24.59 -3.03 18.77
C PHE A 18 24.25 -1.58 18.40
N VAL A 19 23.72 -1.43 17.19
CA VAL A 19 23.12 -0.19 16.70
C VAL A 19 21.60 -0.28 16.85
N PRO A 20 20.90 0.78 17.33
CA PRO A 20 19.44 0.80 17.41
C PRO A 20 18.83 0.59 16.02
N GLY A 21 17.96 -0.42 15.92
CA GLY A 21 17.21 -0.73 14.72
C GLY A 21 15.73 -0.37 14.84
N ASP A 22 14.93 -1.05 14.03
CA ASP A 22 13.50 -0.82 13.97
C ASP A 22 12.81 -1.11 15.30
N TYR A 23 11.91 -0.22 15.69
CA TYR A 23 11.13 -0.30 16.94
C TYR A 23 11.99 -0.35 18.21
N THR A 24 13.14 0.33 18.17
CA THR A 24 14.00 0.54 19.33
C THR A 24 14.41 2.00 19.44
N TYR A 25 14.86 2.41 20.62
CA TYR A 25 15.48 3.72 20.84
C TYR A 25 16.65 3.58 21.81
N ALA A 26 17.60 4.51 21.73
CA ALA A 26 18.77 4.53 22.61
C ALA A 26 18.60 5.57 23.71
N ARG A 27 18.92 5.19 24.94
CA ARG A 27 18.98 6.09 26.09
C ARG A 27 20.05 5.60 27.06
N GLU A 28 20.88 6.50 27.59
CA GLU A 28 21.86 6.19 28.65
C GLU A 28 22.77 4.97 28.34
N GLY A 29 23.22 4.83 27.09
CA GLY A 29 24.11 3.73 26.68
C GLY A 29 23.41 2.41 26.33
N MET A 30 22.10 2.33 26.56
CA MET A 30 21.30 1.12 26.35
C MET A 30 20.27 1.32 25.23
N ILE A 31 19.88 0.21 24.61
CA ILE A 31 18.84 0.13 23.59
C ILE A 31 17.59 -0.46 24.23
N PHE A 32 16.46 0.21 24.06
CA PHE A 32 15.18 -0.17 24.63
C PHE A 32 14.14 -0.40 23.53
N ALA A 33 13.19 -1.29 23.77
CA ALA A 33 12.08 -1.56 22.87
C ALA A 33 11.06 -0.42 22.90
N THR A 34 10.50 -0.05 21.74
CA THR A 34 9.35 0.88 21.64
C THR A 34 8.01 0.17 21.52
N THR A 35 8.02 -1.14 21.25
CA THR A 35 6.81 -1.95 21.02
C THR A 35 6.97 -3.34 21.64
N ALA A 36 5.85 -4.04 21.82
CA ALA A 36 5.85 -5.43 22.28
C ALA A 36 6.12 -6.40 21.11
N GLY A 37 7.08 -7.31 21.26
CA GLY A 37 7.49 -8.17 20.15
C GLY A 37 8.69 -9.05 20.45
N LEU A 38 9.26 -9.65 19.41
CA LEU A 38 10.45 -10.51 19.50
C LEU A 38 11.69 -9.73 19.10
N VAL A 39 12.75 -9.82 19.89
CA VAL A 39 14.04 -9.21 19.54
C VAL A 39 14.65 -9.94 18.34
N LYS A 40 15.07 -9.17 17.33
CA LYS A 40 15.84 -9.65 16.18
C LYS A 40 17.13 -8.86 16.08
N VAL A 41 18.24 -9.59 16.08
CA VAL A 41 19.57 -9.02 15.85
C VAL A 41 20.04 -9.42 14.47
N ASP A 42 20.44 -8.44 13.66
CA ASP A 42 21.16 -8.69 12.41
C ASP A 42 22.66 -8.68 12.68
N PRO A 43 23.36 -9.83 12.60
CA PRO A 43 24.78 -9.91 12.91
C PRO A 43 25.67 -9.18 11.89
N LYS A 44 25.19 -8.91 10.67
CA LYS A 44 25.98 -8.21 9.64
C LYS A 44 26.05 -6.71 9.92
N THR A 45 24.92 -6.11 10.24
CA THR A 45 24.79 -4.68 10.55
C THR A 45 24.96 -4.39 12.03
N ARG A 46 24.98 -5.43 12.88
CA ARG A 46 24.86 -5.35 14.34
C ARG A 46 23.63 -4.57 14.79
N SER A 47 22.56 -4.57 13.99
CA SER A 47 21.33 -3.86 14.33
C SER A 47 20.47 -4.71 15.26
N ALA A 48 20.05 -4.13 16.38
CA ALA A 48 19.07 -4.73 17.28
C ALA A 48 17.70 -4.09 17.05
N SER A 49 16.75 -4.88 16.56
CA SER A 49 15.38 -4.46 16.25
C SER A 49 14.36 -5.30 17.01
N VAL A 50 13.13 -4.82 17.14
CA VAL A 50 12.01 -5.62 17.65
C VAL A 50 11.05 -5.92 16.51
N ILE A 51 10.73 -7.20 16.29
CA ILE A 51 9.64 -7.62 15.41
C ILE A 51 8.34 -7.52 16.22
N PRO A 52 7.49 -6.51 15.96
CA PRO A 52 6.26 -6.33 16.71
C PRO A 52 5.34 -7.56 16.56
N LYS A 53 4.81 -8.02 17.69
CA LYS A 53 3.74 -9.04 17.73
C LYS A 53 2.36 -8.44 18.00
N THR A 54 2.30 -7.12 18.16
CA THR A 54 1.09 -6.34 18.42
C THR A 54 0.84 -5.34 17.28
N ASN A 55 -0.05 -4.36 17.50
CA ASN A 55 -0.48 -3.33 16.54
C ASN A 55 0.62 -2.30 16.22
N ALA A 56 1.77 -2.75 15.72
CA ALA A 56 2.69 -1.83 15.07
C ALA A 56 2.08 -1.32 13.75
N PRO A 57 2.30 -0.03 13.42
CA PRO A 57 1.89 0.54 12.14
C PRO A 57 2.45 -0.27 10.97
N VAL A 58 1.62 -0.44 9.94
CA VAL A 58 2.04 -1.11 8.72
C VAL A 58 3.08 -0.23 8.01
N LYS A 59 4.31 -0.74 7.90
CA LYS A 59 5.34 -0.06 7.12
C LYS A 59 5.09 -0.25 5.62
N LEU A 60 5.15 0.86 4.92
CA LEU A 60 5.01 0.97 3.47
C LEU A 60 6.39 1.19 2.86
N ASN A 61 6.86 0.24 2.07
CA ASN A 61 8.18 0.26 1.46
C ASN A 61 8.07 0.19 -0.06
N HIS A 62 9.15 0.57 -0.75
CA HIS A 62 9.30 0.33 -2.17
C HIS A 62 8.97 -1.12 -2.54
N GLY A 63 8.13 -1.30 -3.56
CA GLY A 63 7.74 -2.59 -4.10
C GLY A 63 6.52 -3.22 -3.43
N ASP A 64 6.05 -2.69 -2.30
CA ASP A 64 4.84 -3.17 -1.65
C ASP A 64 3.60 -2.94 -2.53
N ILE A 65 2.65 -3.86 -2.45
CA ILE A 65 1.34 -3.75 -3.10
C ILE A 65 0.33 -3.19 -2.11
N VAL A 66 -0.34 -2.13 -2.50
CA VAL A 66 -1.36 -1.43 -1.70
C VAL A 66 -2.69 -1.36 -2.45
N VAL A 67 -3.76 -1.24 -1.67
CA VAL A 67 -5.11 -1.00 -2.18
C VAL A 67 -5.60 0.34 -1.65
N GLY A 68 -6.27 1.09 -2.51
CA GLY A 68 -6.84 2.37 -2.14
C GLY A 68 -7.96 2.80 -3.07
N GLU A 69 -8.61 3.90 -2.70
CA GLU A 69 -9.71 4.53 -3.43
C GLU A 69 -9.22 5.81 -4.11
N VAL A 70 -9.60 6.03 -5.37
CA VAL A 70 -9.34 7.28 -6.09
C VAL A 70 -10.21 8.40 -5.48
N ILE A 71 -9.54 9.40 -4.92
CA ILE A 71 -10.19 10.55 -4.26
C ILE A 71 -10.08 11.86 -5.05
N ASP A 72 -9.15 11.96 -6.01
CA ASP A 72 -9.08 13.09 -6.94
C ASP A 72 -8.36 12.71 -8.24
N LEU A 73 -8.67 13.42 -9.32
CA LEU A 73 -8.09 13.26 -10.65
C LEU A 73 -7.71 14.61 -11.25
N LYS A 74 -6.40 14.82 -11.37
CA LYS A 74 -5.79 15.95 -12.10
C LYS A 74 -5.36 15.49 -13.49
N ASP A 75 -4.89 16.42 -14.31
CA ASP A 75 -4.54 16.10 -15.71
C ASP A 75 -3.38 15.11 -15.84
N SER A 76 -2.44 15.12 -14.90
CA SER A 76 -1.26 14.22 -14.89
C SER A 76 -1.13 13.37 -13.62
N LEU A 77 -2.05 13.49 -12.65
CA LEU A 77 -1.98 12.81 -11.35
C LEU A 77 -3.32 12.20 -10.97
N VAL A 78 -3.30 10.96 -10.51
CA VAL A 78 -4.38 10.33 -9.75
C VAL A 78 -4.02 10.39 -8.28
N ILE A 79 -4.92 10.89 -7.44
CA ILE A 79 -4.74 10.91 -5.98
C ILE A 79 -5.57 9.77 -5.40
N VAL A 80 -4.93 8.96 -4.55
CA VAL A 80 -5.47 7.73 -4.00
C VAL A 80 -5.36 7.78 -2.49
N SER A 81 -6.46 7.56 -1.78
CA SER A 81 -6.46 7.31 -0.35
C SER A 81 -6.19 5.83 -0.10
N LEU A 82 -5.11 5.51 0.60
CA LEU A 82 -4.70 4.12 0.86
C LEU A 82 -5.57 3.51 1.96
N ALA A 83 -6.06 2.30 1.72
CA ALA A 83 -6.86 1.54 2.67
C ALA A 83 -6.00 0.53 3.44
N PHE A 84 -5.21 -0.29 2.74
CA PHE A 84 -4.35 -1.30 3.35
C PHE A 84 -3.24 -1.76 2.40
N LYS A 85 -2.25 -2.44 2.97
CA LYS A 85 -1.18 -3.15 2.25
C LYS A 85 -1.56 -4.62 2.12
N LYS A 86 -1.24 -5.23 0.99
CA LYS A 86 -1.41 -6.67 0.75
C LYS A 86 -0.66 -7.50 1.81
N GLY A 87 -1.35 -8.48 2.39
CA GLY A 87 -0.86 -9.30 3.52
C GLY A 87 -1.03 -8.66 4.90
N TYR A 88 -1.65 -7.48 4.96
CA TYR A 88 -2.00 -6.74 6.18
C TYR A 88 -3.42 -6.18 6.07
N GLU A 89 -4.34 -6.94 5.49
CA GLU A 89 -5.73 -6.53 5.20
C GLU A 89 -6.53 -6.19 6.46
N ASP A 90 -6.19 -6.81 7.59
CA ASP A 90 -6.78 -6.57 8.91
C ASP A 90 -6.26 -5.28 9.57
N ARG A 91 -5.26 -4.63 8.97
CA ARG A 91 -4.59 -3.44 9.49
C ARG A 91 -4.75 -2.27 8.51
N PRO A 92 -5.82 -1.48 8.66
CA PRO A 92 -6.04 -0.33 7.80
C PRO A 92 -4.93 0.72 7.99
N ILE A 93 -4.57 1.37 6.89
CA ILE A 93 -3.71 2.55 6.86
C ILE A 93 -4.63 3.75 7.07
N SER A 94 -4.37 4.58 8.09
CA SER A 94 -5.16 5.79 8.35
C SER A 94 -4.54 6.98 7.63
N ASP A 95 -5.38 7.75 6.94
CA ASP A 95 -5.08 9.10 6.44
C ASP A 95 -3.83 9.23 5.54
N GLU A 96 -3.46 8.16 4.83
CA GLU A 96 -2.33 8.16 3.92
C GLU A 96 -2.79 8.35 2.47
N GLU A 97 -2.35 9.45 1.85
CA GLU A 97 -2.59 9.73 0.44
C GLU A 97 -1.36 9.41 -0.41
N ALA A 98 -1.60 8.82 -1.57
CA ALA A 98 -0.58 8.42 -2.50
C ALA A 98 -0.94 8.86 -3.93
N THR A 99 0.06 9.01 -4.79
CA THR A 99 -0.16 9.55 -6.14
C THR A 99 0.32 8.61 -7.24
N ILE A 100 -0.46 8.50 -8.31
CA ILE A 100 -0.04 7.84 -9.55
C ILE A 100 0.13 8.92 -10.62
N HIS A 101 1.38 9.16 -11.05
CA HIS A 101 1.65 10.03 -12.19
C HIS A 101 1.32 9.32 -13.51
N ILE A 102 0.88 10.06 -14.52
CA ILE A 102 0.49 9.54 -15.84
C ILE A 102 1.55 8.63 -16.50
N SER A 103 2.83 8.88 -16.24
CA SER A 103 3.94 8.03 -16.72
C SER A 103 3.98 6.64 -16.08
N ASN A 104 3.35 6.46 -14.92
CA ASN A 104 3.41 5.23 -14.12
C ASN A 104 2.12 4.39 -14.24
N VAL A 105 1.24 4.73 -15.17
CA VAL A 105 -0.06 4.06 -15.29
C VAL A 105 0.00 2.77 -16.10
N LYS A 106 0.74 2.77 -17.21
CA LYS A 106 0.93 1.63 -18.14
C LYS A 106 2.15 1.88 -19.01
N ASN A 107 2.69 0.83 -19.63
CA ASN A 107 3.87 0.93 -20.50
C ASN A 107 3.60 1.59 -21.87
N SER A 108 2.34 1.77 -22.25
CA SER A 108 1.94 2.47 -23.48
C SER A 108 1.56 3.92 -23.21
N TYR A 109 1.61 4.75 -24.25
CA TYR A 109 1.22 6.15 -24.12
C TYR A 109 -0.22 6.31 -23.58
N VAL A 110 -0.37 7.20 -22.59
CA VAL A 110 -1.64 7.58 -21.98
C VAL A 110 -1.91 9.02 -22.39
N LYS A 111 -3.00 9.25 -23.10
CA LYS A 111 -3.43 10.62 -23.46
C LYS A 111 -4.20 11.30 -22.33
N ASP A 112 -5.05 10.55 -21.62
CA ASP A 112 -5.94 11.09 -20.60
C ASP A 112 -6.19 10.06 -19.48
N LEU A 113 -5.95 10.48 -18.24
CA LEU A 113 -6.19 9.68 -17.04
C LEU A 113 -7.67 9.38 -16.81
N ARG A 114 -8.57 10.28 -17.21
CA ARG A 114 -10.02 10.13 -17.03
C ARG A 114 -10.62 8.97 -17.83
N SER A 115 -9.88 8.48 -18.83
CA SER A 115 -10.24 7.27 -19.58
C SER A 115 -9.84 5.96 -18.89
N LEU A 116 -8.97 6.04 -17.87
CA LEU A 116 -8.35 4.91 -17.18
C LEU A 116 -8.79 4.79 -15.72
N PHE A 117 -9.12 5.91 -15.08
CA PHE A 117 -9.54 5.99 -13.69
C PHE A 117 -10.72 6.95 -13.55
N SER A 118 -11.53 6.72 -12.53
CA SER A 118 -12.58 7.63 -12.11
C SER A 118 -12.63 7.73 -10.59
N MET A 119 -13.33 8.76 -10.11
CA MET A 119 -13.58 8.96 -8.70
C MET A 119 -14.21 7.70 -8.09
N ARG A 120 -13.77 7.34 -6.88
CA ARG A 120 -14.25 6.17 -6.10
C ARG A 120 -13.88 4.82 -6.69
N ASP A 121 -13.07 4.78 -7.75
CA ASP A 121 -12.49 3.52 -8.21
C ASP A 121 -11.59 2.96 -7.11
N ILE A 122 -11.76 1.68 -6.80
CA ILE A 122 -10.87 0.96 -5.90
C ILE A 122 -9.81 0.30 -6.77
N LEU A 123 -8.55 0.56 -6.48
CA LEU A 123 -7.42 0.09 -7.28
C LEU A 123 -6.36 -0.59 -6.43
N LYS A 124 -5.60 -1.45 -7.09
CA LYS A 124 -4.39 -2.09 -6.58
C LYS A 124 -3.18 -1.51 -7.29
N ALA A 125 -2.19 -1.05 -6.55
CA ALA A 125 -0.99 -0.41 -7.08
C ALA A 125 0.27 -0.81 -6.32
N LYS A 126 1.43 -0.59 -6.93
CA LYS A 126 2.75 -0.85 -6.35
C LYS A 126 3.39 0.47 -5.92
N ILE A 127 3.99 0.50 -4.73
CA ILE A 127 4.80 1.64 -4.28
C ILE A 127 6.12 1.66 -5.06
N VAL A 128 6.42 2.79 -5.70
CA VAL A 128 7.69 3.02 -6.42
C VAL A 128 8.55 4.10 -5.77
N ASP A 129 8.00 4.84 -4.81
CA ASP A 129 8.74 5.75 -3.95
C ASP A 129 7.97 5.89 -2.63
N GLU A 130 8.50 5.32 -1.56
CA GLU A 130 7.89 5.35 -0.22
C GLU A 130 8.02 6.71 0.46
N ARG A 131 8.95 7.58 0.03
CA ARG A 131 9.12 8.92 0.62
C ARG A 131 8.12 9.91 0.06
N GLN A 132 7.84 9.80 -1.23
CA GLN A 132 6.85 10.66 -1.92
C GLN A 132 5.48 9.98 -2.06
N MET A 133 5.33 8.76 -1.54
CA MET A 133 4.15 7.92 -1.70
C MET A 133 3.67 7.87 -3.15
N ARG A 134 4.62 7.64 -4.06
CA ARG A 134 4.36 7.51 -5.48
C ARG A 134 4.09 6.06 -5.82
N LEU A 135 3.05 5.85 -6.61
CA LEU A 135 2.55 4.55 -7.01
C LEU A 135 2.73 4.30 -8.51
N SER A 136 2.62 3.03 -8.88
CA SER A 136 2.55 2.56 -10.27
C SER A 136 1.45 1.51 -10.43
N THR A 137 0.77 1.55 -11.58
CA THR A 137 -0.16 0.52 -12.05
C THR A 137 0.29 -0.12 -13.37
N GLY A 138 1.59 -0.01 -13.67
CA GLY A 138 2.18 -0.44 -14.94
C GLY A 138 2.00 -1.92 -15.25
N ASP A 139 2.07 -2.77 -14.21
CA ASP A 139 1.94 -4.22 -14.32
C ASP A 139 0.48 -4.62 -14.65
N GLU A 140 0.29 -5.78 -15.30
CA GLU A 140 -1.05 -6.24 -15.74
C GLU A 140 -1.97 -6.60 -14.57
N ASP A 141 -1.40 -7.06 -13.46
CA ASP A 141 -2.15 -7.38 -12.25
C ASP A 141 -2.53 -6.13 -11.44
N LEU A 142 -2.02 -4.95 -11.81
CA LEU A 142 -2.29 -3.67 -11.16
C LEU A 142 -3.32 -2.84 -11.94
N GLY A 143 -3.98 -1.94 -11.23
CA GLY A 143 -5.04 -1.09 -11.75
C GLY A 143 -6.33 -1.25 -10.97
N VAL A 144 -7.43 -0.82 -11.58
CA VAL A 144 -8.76 -0.82 -10.96
C VAL A 144 -9.22 -2.26 -10.74
N ILE A 145 -9.70 -2.56 -9.53
CA ILE A 145 -10.25 -3.86 -9.12
C ILE A 145 -11.76 -3.80 -8.86
N LYS A 146 -12.30 -2.60 -8.57
CA LYS A 146 -13.73 -2.32 -8.48
C LYS A 146 -14.00 -0.90 -8.97
N ALA A 147 -15.05 -0.75 -9.77
CA ALA A 147 -15.49 0.55 -10.28
C ALA A 147 -17.01 0.68 -10.17
N TYR A 148 -17.48 1.92 -10.18
CA TYR A 148 -18.89 2.27 -10.15
C TYR A 148 -19.26 3.07 -11.39
N CYS A 149 -20.49 2.90 -11.86
CA CYS A 149 -20.97 3.60 -13.04
C CYS A 149 -21.07 5.11 -12.78
N ASN A 150 -20.52 5.91 -13.68
CA ASN A 150 -20.52 7.37 -13.55
C ASN A 150 -21.92 8.00 -13.64
N ARG A 151 -22.94 7.25 -14.09
CA ARG A 151 -24.33 7.72 -14.22
C ARG A 151 -25.22 7.37 -13.04
N CYS A 152 -25.10 6.15 -12.51
CA CYS A 152 -26.06 5.61 -11.54
C CYS A 152 -25.39 4.93 -10.33
N LEU A 153 -24.06 5.00 -10.23
CA LEU A 153 -23.25 4.44 -9.13
C LEU A 153 -23.37 2.92 -8.93
N THR A 154 -24.07 2.21 -9.82
CA THR A 154 -24.12 0.74 -9.78
C THR A 154 -22.73 0.20 -10.13
N GLY A 155 -22.28 -0.81 -9.38
CA GLY A 155 -21.01 -1.48 -9.63
C GLY A 155 -20.93 -2.04 -11.06
N LEU A 156 -19.85 -1.73 -11.75
CA LEU A 156 -19.66 -2.16 -13.14
C LEU A 156 -19.26 -3.64 -13.20
N MET A 157 -19.65 -4.30 -14.29
CA MET A 157 -19.27 -5.69 -14.57
C MET A 157 -18.33 -5.75 -15.78
N ARG A 158 -17.31 -6.61 -15.69
CA ARG A 158 -16.40 -6.86 -16.80
C ARG A 158 -17.09 -7.74 -17.85
N LYS A 159 -17.13 -7.28 -19.10
CA LYS A 159 -17.59 -8.05 -20.26
C LYS A 159 -16.70 -7.72 -21.45
N GLU A 160 -16.07 -8.74 -22.05
CA GLU A 160 -15.25 -8.61 -23.26
C GLU A 160 -14.16 -7.51 -23.17
N GLY A 161 -13.53 -7.36 -22.01
CA GLY A 161 -12.48 -6.35 -21.81
C GLY A 161 -12.99 -4.92 -21.64
N LYS A 162 -14.31 -4.72 -21.47
CA LYS A 162 -14.92 -3.44 -21.11
C LYS A 162 -15.70 -3.56 -19.80
N LEU A 163 -16.09 -2.41 -19.24
CA LEU A 163 -16.94 -2.33 -18.06
C LEU A 163 -18.34 -1.88 -18.46
N ILE A 164 -19.33 -2.69 -18.13
CA ILE A 164 -20.74 -2.43 -18.48
C ILE A 164 -21.55 -2.34 -17.19
N CYS A 165 -22.39 -1.31 -17.12
CA CYS A 165 -23.34 -1.16 -16.04
C CYS A 165 -24.54 -2.10 -16.23
N PRO A 166 -24.83 -3.02 -15.29
CA PRO A 166 -26.01 -3.89 -15.38
C PRO A 166 -27.33 -3.13 -15.26
N ASN A 167 -27.33 -1.96 -14.65
CA ASN A 167 -28.55 -1.18 -14.37
C ASN A 167 -28.94 -0.28 -15.54
N CYS A 168 -28.04 0.59 -16.01
CA CYS A 168 -28.35 1.57 -17.06
C CYS A 168 -27.71 1.26 -18.42
N GLY A 169 -26.94 0.17 -18.55
CA GLY A 169 -26.29 -0.24 -19.79
C GLY A 169 -25.09 0.62 -20.21
N ASN A 170 -24.67 1.60 -19.40
CA ASN A 170 -23.53 2.47 -19.73
C ASN A 170 -22.25 1.63 -19.90
N ASN A 171 -21.47 1.95 -20.92
CA ASN A 171 -20.21 1.28 -21.23
C ASN A 171 -19.04 2.21 -20.94
N GLU A 172 -18.07 1.74 -20.20
CA GLU A 172 -16.95 2.52 -19.68
C GLU A 172 -15.63 1.74 -19.81
N THR A 173 -14.52 2.48 -19.89
CA THR A 173 -13.17 1.92 -19.89
C THR A 173 -12.43 2.33 -18.63
N ARG A 174 -11.53 1.45 -18.16
CA ARG A 174 -10.59 1.69 -17.06
C ARG A 174 -9.28 0.95 -17.33
N LYS A 175 -8.19 1.32 -16.67
CA LYS A 175 -7.00 0.46 -16.52
C LYS A 175 -7.36 -0.67 -15.55
N MET A 176 -8.00 -1.71 -16.05
CA MET A 176 -8.40 -2.85 -15.22
C MET A 176 -7.18 -3.68 -14.82
N SER A 177 -7.17 -4.09 -13.55
CA SER A 177 -6.36 -5.20 -13.09
C SER A 177 -6.92 -6.52 -13.62
N SER A 178 -6.05 -7.52 -13.82
CA SER A 178 -6.49 -8.91 -14.05
C SER A 178 -7.39 -9.45 -12.92
N ALA A 179 -7.31 -8.88 -11.71
CA ALA A 179 -8.11 -9.24 -10.54
C ALA A 179 -9.49 -8.55 -10.45
N TYR A 180 -9.88 -7.76 -11.46
CA TYR A 180 -11.15 -7.01 -11.42
C TYR A 180 -12.35 -7.92 -11.14
N GLY A 181 -13.12 -7.58 -10.10
CA GLY A 181 -14.34 -8.30 -9.73
C GLY A 181 -14.13 -9.65 -9.04
N LEU A 182 -12.89 -10.09 -8.83
CA LEU A 182 -12.60 -11.37 -8.15
C LEU A 182 -12.61 -11.27 -6.63
N GLY A 183 -12.62 -10.06 -6.07
CA GLY A 183 -12.54 -9.85 -4.62
C GLY A 183 -11.19 -10.22 -3.99
N VAL A 184 -10.14 -10.38 -4.82
CA VAL A 184 -8.78 -10.68 -4.37
C VAL A 184 -7.86 -9.51 -4.57
N VAL A 185 -6.93 -9.35 -3.61
CA VAL A 185 -5.87 -8.34 -3.59
C VAL A 185 -4.51 -9.02 -3.72
#